data_AF-A0A0E3VKK9-F1
#
_entry.id   AF-A0A0E3VKK9-F1
#
_cell.length_a   1.000
_cell.length_b   1.000
_cell.length_c   1.000
_cell.angle_alpha   90.00
_cell.angle_beta   90.00
_cell.angle_gamma   90.00
#
_symmetry.space_group_name_H-M   'P 1'
#
loop_
_entity.id
_entity.type
_entity.pdbx_description
1 polymer ?
#
loop_
_entity_poly.entity_id
_entity_poly.type
_entity_poly.pdbx_seq_one_letter_code
_entity_poly.pdbx_strand_id
1 'polypeptide(L)' 'ADTNAGKDPQEGVKRFREAIDYLCEYVRSQEYTLKFALEPKPNEPRGDIFFPTIGHMLAFIYTLAHPEMVGLNPEIA' A
#
# COMPACT_ATOMS: atom_id res chain seq x y z
N ALA A 1 -8.26 12.73 15.74
CA ALA A 1 -9.32 13.31 14.89
C ALA A 1 -8.98 13.02 13.43
N ASP A 2 -9.97 12.90 12.55
CA ASP A 2 -9.73 12.77 11.10
C ASP A 2 -9.44 14.17 10.54
N THR A 3 -8.21 14.63 10.78
CA THR A 3 -7.72 15.97 10.42
C THR A 3 -6.27 15.84 9.93
N ASN A 4 -5.76 16.87 9.25
CA ASN A 4 -4.37 16.87 8.74
C ASN A 4 -3.31 16.72 9.84
N ALA A 5 -3.62 17.06 11.09
CA ALA A 5 -2.73 16.86 12.24
C ALA A 5 -2.91 15.48 12.91
N GLY A 6 -3.89 14.67 12.47
CA GLY A 6 -4.24 13.39 13.08
C GLY A 6 -3.33 12.23 12.69
N LYS A 7 -2.61 12.34 11.58
CA LYS A 7 -1.64 11.34 11.09
C LYS A 7 -0.49 12.03 10.37
N ASP A 8 0.74 11.61 10.69
CA ASP A 8 1.91 11.97 9.91
C ASP A 8 1.97 11.09 8.64
N PRO A 9 1.86 11.67 7.43
CA PRO A 9 1.89 10.91 6.19
C PRO A 9 3.27 10.26 5.93
N GLN A 10 4.37 10.85 6.39
CA GLN A 10 5.70 10.27 6.17
C GLN A 10 5.87 8.99 6.96
N GLU A 11 5.49 9.02 8.24
CA GLU A 11 5.53 7.81 9.08
C GLU A 11 4.50 6.78 8.61
N GLY A 12 3.31 7.22 8.18
CA GLY A 12 2.29 6.33 7.60
C GLY A 12 2.79 5.56 6.37
N VAL A 13 3.40 6.25 5.41
CA VAL A 13 3.96 5.63 4.20
C VAL A 13 5.13 4.71 4.55
N LYS A 14 6.02 5.12 5.46
CA LYS A 14 7.14 4.29 5.93
C LYS A 14 6.66 2.99 6.55
N ARG A 15 5.69 3.06 7.47
CA ARG A 15 5.09 1.90 8.12
C ARG A 15 4.39 0.98 7.13
N PHE A 16 3.69 1.54 6.15
CA PHE A 16 3.04 0.75 5.11
C PHE A 16 4.06 0.02 4.23
N ARG A 17 5.17 0.67 3.86
CA ARG A 17 6.28 0.03 3.14
C ARG A 17 6.85 -1.16 3.92
N GLU A 18 7.21 -0.94 5.18
CA GLU A 18 7.76 -2.00 6.04
C GLU A 18 6.81 -3.19 6.18
N ALA A 19 5.50 -2.93 6.28
CA ALA A 19 4.49 -3.99 6.35
C ALA A 19 4.42 -4.82 5.04
N ILE A 20 4.40 -4.16 3.89
CA ILE A 20 4.34 -4.86 2.60
C ILE A 20 5.63 -5.64 2.33
N ASP A 21 6.80 -5.06 2.63
CA ASP A 21 8.08 -5.75 2.47
C ASP A 21 8.17 -6.98 3.38
N TYR A 22 7.71 -6.88 4.64
CA TYR A 22 7.62 -8.03 5.55
C TYR A 22 6.72 -9.15 4.99
N LEU A 23 5.56 -8.80 4.45
CA LEU A 23 4.63 -9.77 3.88
C LEU A 23 5.21 -10.44 2.62
N CYS A 24 5.95 -9.71 1.79
CA CYS A 24 6.66 -10.29 0.65
C CYS A 24 7.72 -11.29 1.10
N GLU A 25 8.54 -10.93 2.09
CA GLU A 25 9.54 -11.85 2.67
C GLU A 25 8.88 -13.09 3.28
N TYR A 26 7.76 -12.93 3.97
CA TYR A 26 7.01 -14.06 4.51
C TYR A 26 6.56 -15.01 3.39
N VAL A 27 5.89 -14.50 2.35
CA VAL A 27 5.45 -15.28 1.18
C VAL A 27 6.62 -16.04 0.54
N ARG A 28 7.78 -15.39 0.38
CA ARG A 28 8.99 -16.02 -0.17
C ARG A 28 9.53 -17.11 0.74
N SER A 29 9.58 -16.86 2.05
CA SER A 29 10.08 -17.83 3.04
C SER A 29 9.22 -19.09 3.14
N GLN A 30 7.92 -18.95 2.85
CA GLN A 30 6.97 -20.08 2.84
C GLN A 30 6.86 -20.75 1.46
N GLU A 31 7.64 -20.30 0.48
CA GLU A 31 7.62 -20.80 -0.90
C GLU A 31 6.24 -20.73 -1.57
N TYR A 32 5.42 -19.73 -1.19
CA TYR A 32 4.11 -19.55 -1.77
C TYR A 32 4.19 -18.91 -3.15
N THR A 33 3.41 -19.44 -4.10
CA THR A 33 3.20 -18.82 -5.42
C THR A 33 2.13 -17.72 -5.34
N LEU A 34 2.35 -16.73 -4.47
CA LEU A 34 1.41 -15.65 -4.17
C LEU A 34 1.96 -14.28 -4.61
N LYS A 35 1.06 -13.40 -5.07
CA LYS A 35 1.34 -11.97 -5.32
C LYS A 35 0.30 -11.12 -4.59
N PHE A 36 0.71 -9.91 -4.22
CA PHE A 36 -0.19 -8.93 -3.60
C PHE A 36 -0.79 -8.01 -4.67
N ALA A 37 -2.02 -7.57 -4.44
CA ALA A 37 -2.66 -6.52 -5.23
C ALA A 37 -3.19 -5.46 -4.27
N LEU A 38 -2.69 -4.23 -4.39
CA LEU A 38 -3.10 -3.12 -3.54
C LEU A 38 -4.26 -2.36 -4.18
N GLU A 39 -5.28 -2.07 -3.40
CA GLU A 39 -6.49 -1.40 -3.85
C GLU A 39 -6.47 0.07 -3.42
N PRO A 40 -6.34 1.02 -4.37
CA PRO A 40 -6.46 2.43 -4.04
C PRO A 40 -7.93 2.82 -3.86
N LYS A 41 -8.22 3.63 -2.84
CA LYS A 41 -9.52 4.25 -2.64
C LYS A 41 -9.31 5.69 -2.15
N PRO A 42 -10.02 6.70 -2.67
CA PRO A 42 -9.77 8.09 -2.28
C PRO A 42 -10.20 8.38 -0.83
N ASN A 43 -11.30 7.79 -0.40
CA ASN A 43 -11.92 8.00 0.91
C ASN A 43 -12.83 6.81 1.29
N GLU A 44 -13.44 6.88 2.46
CA GLU A 44 -14.50 5.99 2.97
C GLU A 44 -14.03 4.60 3.45
N PRO A 45 -13.87 4.40 4.78
CA PRO A 45 -14.56 5.14 5.86
C PRO A 45 -13.83 6.40 6.37
N ARG A 46 -12.64 6.72 5.84
CA ARG A 46 -11.83 7.88 6.26
C ARG A 46 -12.11 9.09 5.37
N GLY A 47 -11.91 10.30 5.91
CA GLY A 47 -12.02 11.53 5.13
C GLY A 47 -11.09 11.53 3.92
N ASP A 48 -9.82 11.17 4.16
CA ASP A 48 -8.80 10.92 3.15
C ASP A 48 -8.08 9.61 3.46
N ILE A 49 -8.05 8.69 2.49
CA ILE A 49 -7.28 7.44 2.58
C ILE A 49 -5.91 7.64 1.92
N PHE A 50 -4.85 7.09 2.52
CA PHE A 50 -3.52 7.10 1.90
C PHE A 50 -3.52 6.28 0.61
N PHE A 51 -2.72 6.73 -0.36
CA PHE A 51 -2.67 6.16 -1.71
C PHE A 51 -4.02 6.22 -2.42
N PRO A 52 -4.59 7.43 -2.60
CA PRO A 52 -5.99 7.60 -3.00
C PRO A 52 -6.29 7.19 -4.44
N THR A 53 -5.26 7.00 -5.29
CA THR A 53 -5.45 6.66 -6.70
C THR A 53 -4.42 5.64 -7.17
N ILE A 54 -4.67 5.06 -8.34
CA ILE A 54 -3.75 4.18 -9.08
C ILE A 54 -2.36 4.80 -9.15
N GLY A 55 -2.22 6.06 -9.55
CA GLY A 55 -0.92 6.71 -9.69
C GLY A 55 -0.12 6.80 -8.39
N HIS A 56 -0.80 7.11 -7.28
CA HIS A 56 -0.16 7.16 -5.96
C HIS A 56 0.35 5.78 -5.54
N MET A 57 -0.46 4.74 -5.76
CA MET A 57 -0.12 3.37 -5.39
C MET A 57 0.98 2.79 -6.30
N LEU A 58 0.98 3.10 -7.61
CA LEU A 58 2.08 2.74 -8.52
C LEU A 58 3.40 3.36 -8.07
N ALA A 59 3.41 4.66 -7.75
CA ALA A 59 4.61 5.34 -7.26
C ALA A 59 5.13 4.70 -5.96
N PHE A 60 4.22 4.34 -5.05
CA PHE A 60 4.58 3.63 -3.82
C PHE A 60 5.18 2.24 -4.09
N ILE A 61 4.55 1.44 -4.97
CA ILE A 61 5.00 0.08 -5.29
C ILE A 61 6.46 0.08 -5.78
N TYR A 62 6.86 1.06 -6.61
CA TYR A 62 8.24 1.19 -7.07
C TYR A 62 9.28 1.41 -5.94
N THR A 63 8.84 1.71 -4.72
CA THR A 63 9.73 1.92 -3.56
C THR A 63 9.89 0.69 -2.66
N LEU A 64 9.17 -0.40 -2.95
CA LEU A 64 9.23 -1.64 -2.19
C LEU A 64 10.52 -2.42 -2.47
N ALA A 65 10.88 -3.35 -1.58
CA ALA A 65 12.02 -4.25 -1.77
C ALA A 65 11.79 -5.28 -2.88
N HIS A 66 10.53 -5.72 -3.07
CA HIS A 66 10.11 -6.71 -4.08
C HIS A 66 8.94 -6.17 -4.93
N PRO A 67 9.13 -5.10 -5.71
CA PRO A 67 8.06 -4.45 -6.46
C PRO A 67 7.37 -5.39 -7.46
N GLU A 68 8.05 -6.40 -7.98
CA GLU A 68 7.51 -7.41 -8.91
C GLU A 68 6.48 -8.36 -8.28
N MET A 69 6.42 -8.41 -6.94
CA MET A 69 5.45 -9.21 -6.18
C MET A 69 4.17 -8.45 -5.87
N VAL A 70 4.09 -7.15 -6.18
CA VAL A 70 2.98 -6.28 -5.77
C VAL A 70 2.41 -5.53 -6.98
N GLY A 71 1.13 -5.77 -7.26
CA GLY A 71 0.37 -5.09 -8.30
C GLY A 71 -0.77 -4.24 -7.73
N LEU A 72 -1.74 -3.92 -8.58
CA LEU A 72 -2.93 -3.17 -8.20
C LEU A 72 -4.20 -4.01 -8.36
N ASN A 73 -5.19 -3.73 -7.51
CA ASN A 73 -6.58 -4.14 -7.68
C ASN A 73 -7.44 -2.87 -7.87
N PRO A 74 -7.55 -2.30 -9.09
CA PRO A 74 -8.36 -1.11 -9.29
C PRO A 74 -9.85 -1.45 -9.22
N GLU A 75 -10.61 -0.69 -8.44
CA GLU A 75 -12.07 -0.68 -8.51
C GLU A 75 -12.55 0.38 -9.53
N ILE A 76 -13.61 0.08 -10.26
CA ILE A 76 -14.35 1.08 -11.05
C ILE A 76 -15.45 1.63 -10.15
N ALA A 77 -15.36 2.91 -9.84
CA ALA A 77 -16.40 3.68 -9.17
C ALA A 77 -17.49 4.16 -10.16
#